data_AF-A0A653L2P5-F1
#
_entry.id   AF-A0A653L2P5-F1
#
_cell.length_a   1.000
_cell.length_b   1.000
_cell.length_c   1.000
_cell.angle_alpha   90.00
_cell.angle_beta   90.00
_cell.angle_gamma   90.00
#
_symmetry.space_group_name_H-M   'P 1'
#
loop_
_entity.id
_entity.type
_entity.pdbx_description
1 polymer ?
#
loop_
_entity_poly.entity_id
_entity_poly.type
_entity_poly.pdbx_seq_one_letter_code
_entity_poly.pdbx_strand_id
1 'polypeptide(L)' 'MKIQESQGALALHGAEAGKVGAFAGRTVSARSASASQVPLSALLRRSITLNQVQELALQRLQQGEHTPLSERRIRVL' A
#
# COMPACT_ATOMS: atom_id res chain seq x y z
N MET A 1 2.57 -4.46 22.75
CA MET A 1 2.02 -5.30 21.68
C MET A 1 3.13 -5.53 20.65
N LYS A 2 3.65 -6.75 20.50
CA LYS A 2 4.58 -7.09 19.41
C LYS A 2 3.72 -7.52 18.22
N ILE A 3 3.62 -6.68 17.19
CA ILE A 3 2.98 -7.08 15.94
C ILE A 3 4.03 -7.92 15.23
N GLN A 4 3.81 -9.23 15.17
CA GLN A 4 4.67 -10.15 14.45
C GLN A 4 4.44 -9.91 12.96
N GLU A 5 5.42 -9.31 12.29
CA GLU A 5 5.38 -9.12 10.84
C GLU A 5 5.26 -10.50 10.19
N SER A 6 4.10 -10.75 9.58
CA SER A 6 3.86 -11.97 8.84
C SER A 6 4.81 -11.99 7.64
N GLN A 7 5.76 -12.93 7.64
CA GLN A 7 6.71 -13.19 6.55
C GLN A 7 6.04 -13.49 5.19
N GLY A 8 4.72 -13.56 5.12
CA GLY A 8 3.95 -13.74 3.90
C GLY A 8 4.08 -12.59 2.88
N ALA A 9 4.55 -11.41 3.28
CA ALA A 9 4.72 -10.29 2.36
C ALA A 9 5.95 -10.43 1.42
N LEU A 10 6.96 -11.22 1.80
CA LEU A 10 8.19 -11.37 1.02
C LEU A 10 8.09 -12.43 -0.10
N ALA A 11 7.14 -13.36 -0.01
CA ALA A 11 7.00 -14.46 -0.97
C ALA A 11 6.31 -14.09 -2.30
N LEU A 12 5.83 -12.85 -2.45
CA LEU A 12 5.09 -12.41 -3.65
C LEU A 12 5.98 -11.86 -4.78
N HIS A 13 7.30 -11.80 -4.60
CA HIS A 13 8.22 -11.28 -5.61
C HIS A 13 8.66 -12.30 -6.69
N GLY A 14 8.15 -13.54 -6.65
CA GLY A 14 8.54 -14.61 -7.58
C GLY A 14 7.66 -14.78 -8.83
N ALA A 15 6.70 -13.90 -9.08
CA ALA A 15 5.87 -13.99 -10.27
C ALA A 15 6.51 -13.20 -11.43
N GLU A 16 7.40 -13.86 -12.17
CA GLU A 16 7.99 -13.37 -13.42
C GLU A 16 6.90 -12.74 -14.32
N ALA A 17 7.08 -11.46 -14.65
CA ALA A 17 6.16 -10.73 -15.51
C ALA A 17 6.10 -11.42 -16.89
N GLY A 18 4.92 -11.83 -17.31
CA GLY A 18 4.71 -12.53 -18.59
C GLY A 18 4.52 -14.04 -18.49
N LYS A 19 4.65 -14.64 -17.30
CA LYS A 19 4.25 -16.05 -17.11
C LYS A 19 2.73 -16.15 -17.06
N VAL A 20 2.17 -16.86 -18.03
CA VAL A 20 0.74 -17.19 -18.10
C VAL A 20 0.54 -18.54 -17.41
N GLY A 21 -0.27 -18.57 -16.36
CA GLY A 21 -0.68 -19.76 -15.63
C GLY A 21 -2.19 -19.99 -15.69
N ALA A 22 -2.68 -21.06 -15.07
CA ALA A 22 -4.10 -21.33 -14.93
C ALA A 22 -4.47 -21.44 -13.44
N PHE A 23 -5.51 -20.72 -13.02
CA PHE A 23 -6.10 -20.80 -11.69
C PHE A 23 -7.61 -21.00 -11.83
N ALA A 24 -8.16 -22.04 -11.20
CA ALA A 24 -9.58 -22.40 -11.29
C ALA A 24 -10.09 -22.49 -12.75
N GLY A 25 -9.29 -23.04 -13.66
CA GLY A 25 -9.63 -23.14 -15.08
C GLY A 25 -9.58 -21.82 -15.86
N ARG A 26 -9.12 -20.72 -15.24
CA ARG A 26 -8.98 -19.41 -15.88
C ARG A 26 -7.51 -19.08 -16.07
N THR A 27 -7.18 -18.55 -17.24
CA THR A 27 -5.85 -18.05 -17.57
C THR A 27 -5.53 -16.81 -16.73
N VAL A 28 -4.39 -16.82 -16.04
CA VAL A 28 -3.91 -15.72 -15.19
C VAL A 28 -2.51 -15.34 -15.63
N SER A 29 -2.24 -14.04 -15.78
CA SER A 29 -0.90 -13.52 -16.01
C SER A 29 -0.44 -12.69 -14.83
N ALA A 30 0.85 -12.81 -14.50
CA ALA A 30 1.47 -11.94 -13.52
C ALA A 30 1.55 -10.51 -14.09
N ARG A 31 0.82 -9.57 -13.49
CA ARG A 31 0.97 -8.14 -13.76
C ARG A 31 1.80 -7.55 -12.64
N SER A 32 2.87 -6.83 -13.00
CA SER A 32 3.65 -6.09 -12.01
C SER A 32 2.74 -5.10 -11.28
N ALA A 33 2.66 -5.22 -9.95
CA ALA A 33 1.92 -4.30 -9.11
C ALA A 33 2.52 -2.88 -9.14
N SER A 34 3.81 -2.74 -9.47
CA SER A 34 4.49 -1.44 -9.55
C SER A 34 4.11 -0.64 -10.79
N ALA A 35 3.59 -1.28 -11.83
CA ALA A 35 3.37 -0.64 -13.13
C ALA A 35 2.19 0.37 -13.16
N SER A 36 1.39 0.49 -12.09
CA SER A 36 0.26 1.43 -12.10
C SER A 36 -0.14 1.97 -10.72
N GLN A 37 0.78 2.11 -9.76
CA GLN A 37 0.42 2.77 -8.51
C GLN A 37 0.21 4.27 -8.76
N VAL A 38 -1.06 4.66 -8.92
CA VAL A 38 -1.47 6.07 -8.94
C VAL A 38 -1.23 6.66 -7.54
N PRO A 39 -0.63 7.84 -7.41
CA PRO A 39 -0.47 8.52 -6.12
C PRO A 39 -1.82 8.68 -5.40
N LEU A 40 -1.88 8.39 -4.09
CA LEU A 40 -3.11 8.52 -3.30
C LEU A 40 -3.63 9.96 -3.34
N SER A 41 -2.72 10.94 -3.32
CA SER A 41 -3.04 12.36 -3.49
C SER A 41 -3.75 12.65 -4.81
N ALA A 42 -3.31 12.03 -5.92
CA ALA A 42 -3.94 12.19 -7.22
C ALA A 42 -5.36 11.60 -7.28
N LEU A 43 -5.62 10.50 -6.55
CA LEU A 43 -6.97 9.94 -6.43
C LEU A 43 -7.89 10.85 -5.61
N LEU A 44 -7.40 11.40 -4.51
CA LEU A 44 -8.19 12.19 -3.56
C LEU A 44 -8.48 13.63 -4.00
N ARG A 45 -7.61 14.23 -4.82
CA ARG A 45 -7.83 15.58 -5.38
C ARG A 45 -9.13 15.73 -6.18
N ARG A 46 -9.74 14.62 -6.60
CA ARG A 46 -11.06 14.61 -7.26
C ARG A 46 -12.22 14.89 -6.30
N SER A 47 -11.99 14.73 -4.99
CA SER A 47 -13.04 14.76 -3.97
C SER A 47 -12.80 15.79 -2.87
N ILE A 48 -11.53 16.10 -2.58
CA ILE A 48 -11.15 17.04 -1.52
C ILE A 48 -9.97 17.92 -1.93
N THR A 49 -9.93 19.13 -1.38
CA THR A 49 -8.74 19.98 -1.43
C THR A 49 -7.70 19.43 -0.46
N LEU A 50 -6.48 19.21 -0.96
CA LEU A 50 -5.35 18.78 -0.16
C LEU A 50 -4.38 19.95 0.03
N ASN A 51 -3.82 20.07 1.23
CA ASN A 51 -2.68 20.93 1.49
C ASN A 51 -1.36 20.15 1.44
N GLN A 52 -0.23 20.86 1.47
CA GLN A 52 1.11 20.26 1.38
C GLN A 52 1.39 19.22 2.48
N VAL A 53 0.92 19.47 3.71
CA VAL A 53 1.13 18.55 4.84
C VAL A 53 0.36 17.25 4.62
N GLN A 54 -0.87 17.34 4.10
CA GLN A 54 -1.69 16.17 3.78
C GLN A 54 -1.11 15.39 2.60
N GLU A 55 -0.57 16.06 1.59
CA GLU A 55 0.10 15.40 0.47
C GLU A 55 1.32 14.60 0.93
N LEU A 56 2.14 15.19 1.80
CA LEU A 56 3.27 14.49 2.40
C LEU A 56 2.82 13.30 3.25
N ALA A 57 1.76 13.45 4.04
CA ALA A 57 1.19 12.37 4.84
C ALA A 57 0.69 11.21 3.96
N LEU A 58 0.05 11.51 2.82
CA LEU A 58 -0.40 10.51 1.86
C LEU A 58 0.77 9.79 1.18
N GLN A 59 1.84 10.50 0.83
CA GLN A 59 3.06 9.89 0.29
C GLN A 59 3.67 8.89 1.27
N ARG A 60 3.81 9.27 2.54
CA ARG A 60 4.31 8.40 3.61
C ARG A 60 3.42 7.17 3.80
N LEU A 61 2.10 7.36 3.77
CA LEU A 61 1.14 6.26 3.83
C LEU A 61 1.31 5.27 2.66
N GLN A 62 1.57 5.76 1.44
CA GLN A 62 1.85 4.88 0.28
C GLN A 62 3.14 4.07 0.44
N GLN A 63 4.11 4.59 1.20
CA GLN A 63 5.36 3.92 1.53
C GLN A 63 5.20 2.95 2.72
N GLY A 64 4.00 2.83 3.28
CA GLY A 64 3.73 2.00 4.46
C GLY A 64 4.15 2.64 5.78
N GLU A 65 4.59 3.90 5.75
CA GLU A 65 4.91 4.64 6.97
C GLU A 65 3.65 5.08 7.70
N HIS A 66 3.70 5.03 9.03
CA HIS A 66 2.63 5.46 9.89
C HIS A 66 3.19 6.05 11.18
N THR A 67 2.45 7.00 11.79
CA THR A 67 2.83 7.54 13.10
C THR A 67 2.63 6.46 14.17
N PRO A 68 3.70 6.04 14.89
CA PRO A 68 3.62 5.00 15.90
C PRO A 68 2.77 5.46 17.09
N LEU A 69 2.19 4.50 17.81
CA LEU A 69 1.32 4.79 18.95
C LEU A 69 2.04 5.54 20.08
N SER A 70 3.35 5.29 20.26
CA SER A 70 4.20 5.97 21.25
C SER A 70 4.28 7.48 21.05
N GLU A 71 4.10 7.96 19.81
CA GLU A 71 4.11 9.38 19.46
C GLU A 71 2.71 10.02 19.52
N ARG A 72 1.66 9.22 19.75
CA ARG A 72 0.28 9.73 19.79
C ARG A 72 -0.10 10.17 21.20
N ARG A 73 -0.62 11.39 21.31
CA ARG A 73 -1.20 11.88 22.56
C ARG A 73 -2.62 11.33 22.73
N ILE A 74 -2.76 10.21 23.43
CA ILE A 74 -4.06 9.58 23.74
C ILE A 74 -4.56 10.10 25.10
N ARG A 75 -5.84 10.49 25.17
CA ARG A 75 -6.52 10.85 26.43
C ARG A 75 -7.68 9.88 26.65
N VAL A 76 -7.90 9.47 27.90
CA VAL A 76 -9.09 8.72 28.31
C VAL A 76 -10.20 9.75 28.56
N LEU A 77 -11.37 9.53 27.96
CA LEU A 77 -12.58 10.34 28.13
C LEU A 77 -13.43 9.80 29.27
#